data_AF-A0A9N9E5I7-F1
#
_entry.id   AF-A0A9N9E5I7-F1
#
_cell.length_a   1.000
_cell.length_b   1.000
_cell.length_c   1.000
_cell.angle_alpha   90.00
_cell.angle_beta   90.00
_cell.angle_gamma   90.00
#
_symmetry.space_group_name_H-M   'P 1'
#
loop_
_entity.id
_entity.type
_entity.pdbx_description
1 polymer ?
#
loop_
_entity_poly.entity_id
_entity_poly.type
_entity_poly.pdbx_seq_one_letter_code
_entity_poly.pdbx_strand_id
1 'polypeptide(L)'
;MKTMKHVTEEVTPIRLRINGEKVFNKFIAWLFFRMFRREKRLTDYPRLKLALLFKAELENVTDVVPGYDDYEWHFKVKCTSCNEVNNNWVGVNRLDQNEIPGSRGSANLVMRCKFCKRESSAQFDTSPVTPYTIENSGKFAQMTTIECRGLEFIDFEPRATVGTDSGTKFEDIDLTDGDWAEYDEKGGIPVGISEVQAEFKRV
;
A
#
# COMPACT_ATOMS: atom_id res chain seq x y z
N MET A 1 -33.35 -30.13 18.43
CA MET A 1 -32.20 -29.79 19.31
C MET A 1 -31.25 -30.98 19.41
N LYS A 2 -30.18 -31.00 18.60
CA LYS A 2 -29.02 -31.88 18.79
C LYS A 2 -27.81 -30.98 18.85
N THR A 3 -27.23 -30.87 20.03
CA THR A 3 -26.01 -30.10 20.34
C THR A 3 -24.82 -30.74 19.66
N MET A 4 -24.17 -30.01 18.74
CA MET A 4 -22.86 -30.35 18.20
C MET A 4 -21.80 -30.11 19.28
N LYS A 5 -21.04 -31.15 19.62
CA LYS A 5 -19.86 -31.02 20.48
C LYS A 5 -18.66 -30.67 19.60
N HIS A 6 -18.02 -29.55 19.89
CA HIS A 6 -16.70 -29.21 19.37
C HIS A 6 -15.68 -30.26 19.82
N VAL A 7 -15.00 -30.89 18.87
CA VAL A 7 -13.80 -31.69 19.13
C VAL A 7 -12.61 -30.75 18.96
N THR A 8 -11.97 -30.39 20.07
CA THR A 8 -10.66 -29.73 20.08
C THR A 8 -9.60 -30.83 20.05
N GLU A 9 -8.96 -31.05 18.90
CA GLU A 9 -7.77 -31.90 18.83
C GLU A 9 -6.58 -31.13 19.43
N GLU A 10 -6.17 -31.54 20.63
CA GLU A 10 -4.91 -31.12 21.24
C GLU A 10 -3.74 -31.74 20.47
N VAL A 11 -2.92 -30.90 19.86
CA VAL A 11 -1.70 -31.33 19.18
C VAL A 11 -0.63 -31.59 20.24
N THR A 12 -0.50 -32.83 20.69
CA THR A 12 0.61 -33.23 21.57
C THR A 12 1.93 -33.30 20.79
N PRO A 13 3.04 -32.71 21.27
CA PRO A 13 4.33 -32.83 20.60
C PRO A 13 4.88 -34.26 20.79
N ILE A 14 5.20 -34.92 19.68
CA ILE A 14 5.85 -36.23 19.67
C ILE A 14 7.25 -36.09 20.27
N ARG A 15 7.44 -36.62 21.48
CA ARG A 15 8.74 -36.65 22.17
C ARG A 15 9.51 -37.87 21.71
N LEU A 16 10.36 -37.72 20.70
CA LEU A 16 11.30 -38.77 20.30
C LEU A 16 12.35 -38.97 21.41
N ARG A 17 12.33 -40.13 22.07
CA ARG A 17 13.44 -40.59 22.92
C ARG A 17 14.56 -41.07 21.99
N ILE A 18 15.69 -40.36 21.99
CA ILE A 18 16.92 -40.81 21.34
C ILE A 18 17.89 -41.15 22.46
N ASN A 19 18.25 -42.43 22.56
CA ASN A 19 19.32 -42.89 23.45
C ASN A 19 20.65 -42.25 23.04
N GLY A 20 21.50 -42.03 24.05
CA GLY A 20 22.66 -41.16 24.01
C GLY A 20 23.54 -41.26 22.77
N GLU A 21 23.71 -40.13 22.09
CA GLU A 21 24.99 -39.46 21.84
C GLU A 21 24.70 -38.14 21.11
N LYS A 22 25.25 -37.04 21.63
CA LYS A 22 25.01 -35.69 21.10
C LYS A 22 25.80 -35.50 19.79
N VAL A 23 25.25 -35.98 18.69
CA VAL A 23 25.57 -35.43 17.36
C VAL A 23 24.33 -34.69 16.88
N PHE A 24 24.22 -33.42 17.28
CA PHE A 24 23.19 -32.52 16.74
C PHE A 24 23.54 -32.26 15.27
N ASN A 25 23.07 -33.15 14.40
CA ASN A 25 23.34 -33.09 12.98
C ASN A 25 22.73 -31.79 12.42
N LYS A 26 23.58 -30.87 11.96
CA LYS A 26 23.17 -29.61 11.32
C LYS A 26 22.16 -29.87 10.18
N PHE A 27 22.19 -31.05 9.56
CA PHE A 27 21.26 -31.48 8.52
C PHE A 27 19.83 -31.73 9.03
N ILE A 28 19.68 -32.32 10.22
CA ILE A 28 18.36 -32.56 10.85
C ILE A 28 17.80 -31.25 11.40
N ALA A 29 18.63 -30.41 12.01
CA ALA A 29 18.22 -29.06 12.41
C ALA A 29 17.80 -28.21 11.21
N TRP A 30 18.48 -28.32 10.07
CA TRP A 30 18.12 -27.68 8.81
C TRP A 30 16.82 -28.24 8.20
N LEU A 31 16.63 -29.56 8.24
CA LEU A 31 15.37 -30.21 7.81
C LEU A 31 14.18 -29.79 8.67
N PHE A 32 14.34 -29.71 10.00
CA PHE A 32 13.29 -29.19 10.88
C PHE A 32 13.06 -27.69 10.69
N PHE A 33 14.11 -26.88 10.51
CA PHE A 33 13.95 -25.45 10.15
C PHE A 33 13.22 -25.26 8.82
N ARG A 34 13.51 -26.14 7.84
CA ARG A 34 12.89 -26.13 6.50
C ARG A 34 11.48 -26.73 6.49
N MET A 35 11.17 -27.68 7.38
CA MET A 35 9.82 -28.26 7.52
C MET A 35 8.88 -27.42 8.40
N PHE A 36 9.39 -26.61 9.34
CA PHE A 36 8.55 -25.81 10.25
C PHE A 36 8.49 -24.31 9.94
N ARG A 37 9.30 -23.79 9.02
CA ARG A 37 9.05 -22.45 8.45
C ARG A 37 7.94 -22.56 7.41
N ARG A 38 6.69 -22.65 7.88
CA ARG A 38 5.50 -22.47 7.04
C ARG A 38 5.66 -21.13 6.33
N GLU A 39 5.96 -21.16 5.03
CA GLU A 39 6.05 -19.98 4.20
C GLU A 39 4.65 -19.39 4.13
N LYS A 40 4.44 -18.26 4.84
CA LYS A 40 3.13 -17.59 4.85
C LYS A 40 2.82 -17.16 3.41
N ARG A 41 1.70 -17.65 2.89
CA ARG A 41 1.17 -17.20 1.60
C ARG A 41 0.55 -15.82 1.76
N LEU A 42 0.44 -15.10 0.66
CA LEU A 42 -0.16 -13.76 0.63
C LEU A 42 -1.60 -13.76 1.19
N THR A 43 -2.32 -14.85 0.96
CA THR A 43 -3.67 -15.10 1.50
C THR A 43 -3.73 -15.31 3.00
N ASP A 44 -2.61 -15.63 3.67
CA ASP A 44 -2.53 -15.83 5.12
C ASP A 44 -2.44 -14.51 5.90
N TYR A 45 -2.14 -13.39 5.24
CA TYR A 45 -2.14 -12.07 5.88
C TYR A 45 -3.57 -11.54 6.02
N PRO A 46 -3.91 -10.94 7.19
CA PRO A 46 -5.21 -10.30 7.36
C PRO A 46 -5.36 -9.17 6.35
N ARG A 47 -6.60 -8.96 5.92
CA ARG A 47 -6.96 -7.78 5.13
C ARG A 47 -6.93 -6.55 6.01
N LEU A 48 -6.36 -5.48 5.48
CA LEU A 48 -6.35 -4.17 6.10
C LEU A 48 -6.91 -3.17 5.09
N LYS A 49 -8.06 -2.57 5.37
CA LYS A 49 -8.56 -1.45 4.56
C LYS A 49 -8.07 -0.14 5.15
N LEU A 50 -7.54 0.73 4.30
CA LEU A 50 -7.00 2.03 4.65
C LEU A 50 -7.66 3.11 3.79
N ALA A 51 -8.25 4.12 4.43
CA ALA A 51 -8.65 5.36 3.78
C ALA A 51 -7.44 6.30 3.69
N LEU A 52 -7.15 6.79 2.47
CA LEU A 52 -6.18 7.85 2.22
C LEU A 52 -6.85 9.21 2.47
N LEU A 53 -6.36 9.92 3.48
CA LEU A 53 -6.68 11.31 3.76
C LEU A 53 -5.51 12.18 3.30
N PHE A 54 -5.80 13.19 2.52
CA PHE A 54 -4.80 14.09 1.96
C PHE A 54 -5.11 15.53 2.37
N LYS A 55 -4.05 16.29 2.63
CA LYS A 55 -4.07 17.73 2.87
C LYS A 55 -2.89 18.37 2.15
N ALA A 56 -3.15 19.51 1.54
CA ALA A 56 -2.14 20.42 1.01
C ALA A 56 -2.72 21.85 0.98
N GLU A 57 -1.84 22.85 0.89
CA GLU A 57 -2.20 24.20 0.49
C GLU A 57 -2.06 24.35 -1.03
N LEU A 58 -3.14 24.80 -1.68
CA LEU A 58 -3.20 24.96 -3.14
C LEU A 58 -3.22 26.44 -3.52
N GLU A 59 -2.39 26.81 -4.50
CA GLU A 59 -2.39 28.12 -5.12
C GLU A 59 -2.81 27.98 -6.60
N ASN A 60 -3.99 28.49 -6.94
CA ASN A 60 -4.55 28.53 -8.30
C ASN A 60 -4.64 27.17 -9.02
N VAL A 61 -4.52 26.05 -8.30
CA VAL A 61 -4.72 24.69 -8.81
C VAL A 61 -5.84 23.97 -8.07
N THR A 62 -6.43 23.00 -8.75
CA THR A 62 -7.47 22.12 -8.25
C THR A 62 -7.27 20.70 -8.80
N ASP A 63 -8.15 19.79 -8.42
CA ASP A 63 -8.19 18.40 -8.88
C ASP A 63 -6.81 17.71 -8.80
N VAL A 64 -6.15 17.82 -7.64
CA VAL A 64 -4.92 17.05 -7.35
C VAL A 64 -5.28 15.57 -7.38
N VAL A 65 -4.56 14.82 -8.21
CA VAL A 65 -5.00 13.51 -8.73
C VAL A 65 -6.29 13.67 -9.53
N PRO A 66 -6.20 14.23 -10.75
CA PRO A 66 -7.37 14.42 -11.58
C PRO A 66 -7.92 13.02 -11.90
N GLY A 67 -9.23 12.82 -11.69
CA GLY A 67 -9.91 11.52 -11.60
C GLY A 67 -9.97 10.70 -12.90
N TYR A 68 -8.94 10.75 -13.73
CA TYR A 68 -8.70 9.81 -14.82
C TYR A 68 -8.28 8.46 -14.22
N ASP A 69 -8.84 7.37 -14.75
CA ASP A 69 -8.63 6.04 -14.17
C ASP A 69 -7.19 5.52 -14.36
N ASP A 70 -6.44 6.06 -15.33
CA ASP A 70 -5.06 5.69 -15.66
C ASP A 70 -4.00 6.45 -14.86
N TYR A 71 -4.39 7.25 -13.87
CA TYR A 71 -3.44 7.95 -13.01
C TYR A 71 -2.56 6.99 -12.19
N GLU A 72 -1.24 7.23 -12.23
CA GLU A 72 -0.23 6.46 -11.50
C GLU A 72 -0.05 7.01 -10.07
N TRP A 73 -0.52 6.27 -9.08
CA TRP A 73 -0.41 6.66 -7.68
C TRP A 73 0.97 6.33 -7.13
N HIS A 74 1.63 7.28 -6.47
CA HIS A 74 2.96 7.08 -5.92
C HIS A 74 2.92 7.04 -4.39
N PHE A 75 3.25 5.88 -3.83
CA PHE A 75 3.22 5.68 -2.37
C PHE A 75 4.58 5.30 -1.78
N LYS A 76 4.84 5.70 -0.54
CA LYS A 76 5.82 5.01 0.31
C LYS A 76 5.14 3.80 0.95
N VAL A 77 5.82 2.67 0.85
CA VAL A 77 5.32 1.38 1.30
C VAL A 77 6.20 0.83 2.41
N LYS A 78 5.58 0.30 3.46
CA LYS A 78 6.25 -0.42 4.54
C LYS A 78 5.79 -1.87 4.58
N CYS A 79 6.74 -2.79 4.65
CA CYS A 79 6.44 -4.22 4.79
C CYS A 79 5.98 -4.52 6.22
N THR A 80 4.79 -5.09 6.40
CA THR A 80 4.27 -5.43 7.74
C THR A 80 4.94 -6.64 8.37
N SER A 81 5.77 -7.35 7.61
CA SER A 81 6.43 -8.58 8.06
C SER A 81 7.87 -8.38 8.56
N CYS A 82 8.56 -7.35 8.11
CA CYS A 82 9.91 -7.02 8.56
C CYS A 82 10.12 -5.54 8.89
N ASN A 83 9.07 -4.71 8.75
CA ASN A 83 9.07 -3.27 8.98
C ASN A 83 10.01 -2.45 8.08
N GLU A 84 10.53 -3.06 7.01
CA GLU A 84 11.35 -2.35 6.03
C GLU A 84 10.48 -1.41 5.21
N VAL A 85 10.94 -0.16 5.06
CA VAL A 85 10.33 0.83 4.18
C VAL A 85 11.02 0.76 2.81
N ASN A 86 10.23 0.79 1.74
CA ASN A 86 10.77 0.85 0.40
C ASN A 86 11.49 2.18 0.15
N ASN A 87 12.75 2.12 -0.29
CA ASN A 87 13.55 3.32 -0.60
C ASN A 87 12.86 4.19 -1.66
N ASN A 88 12.37 3.57 -2.73
CA ASN A 88 11.73 4.26 -3.85
C ASN A 88 10.22 4.36 -3.62
N TRP A 89 9.62 5.42 -4.16
CA TRP A 89 8.17 5.49 -4.35
C TRP A 89 7.70 4.31 -5.21
N VAL A 90 6.58 3.71 -4.82
CA VAL A 90 5.95 2.59 -5.52
C VAL A 90 4.76 3.13 -6.30
N GLY A 91 4.83 3.02 -7.62
CA GLY A 91 3.72 3.30 -8.52
C GLY A 91 2.63 2.23 -8.41
N VAL A 92 1.37 2.65 -8.39
CA VAL A 92 0.20 1.77 -8.44
C VAL A 92 -0.87 2.40 -9.31
N ASN A 93 -1.29 1.69 -10.36
CA ASN A 93 -2.41 2.10 -11.18
C ASN A 93 -3.71 1.40 -10.76
N ARG A 94 -4.85 2.10 -10.83
CA ARG A 94 -6.16 1.49 -10.51
C ARG A 94 -6.65 0.51 -11.58
N LEU A 95 -6.15 0.64 -12.80
CA LEU A 95 -6.48 -0.25 -13.91
C LEU A 95 -5.62 -1.52 -13.94
N ASP A 96 -4.51 -1.54 -13.21
CA ASP A 96 -3.62 -2.70 -13.19
C ASP A 96 -4.31 -3.94 -12.62
N GLN A 97 -4.09 -5.09 -13.26
CA GLN A 97 -4.57 -6.38 -12.80
C GLN A 97 -3.40 -7.37 -12.77
N ASN A 98 -2.75 -7.45 -11.61
CA ASN A 98 -1.64 -8.35 -11.38
C ASN A 98 -2.13 -9.63 -10.69
N GLU A 99 -1.71 -10.79 -11.20
CA GLU A 99 -2.05 -12.09 -10.59
C GLU A 99 -1.42 -12.23 -9.20
N ILE A 100 -2.22 -12.64 -8.21
CA ILE A 100 -1.72 -12.88 -6.85
C ILE A 100 -1.22 -14.34 -6.75
N PRO A 101 0.06 -14.58 -6.40
CA PRO A 101 0.59 -15.94 -6.30
C PRO A 101 -0.19 -16.81 -5.33
N GLY A 102 -0.63 -17.99 -5.80
CA GLY A 102 -1.39 -18.95 -5.00
C GLY A 102 -2.83 -18.53 -4.70
N SER A 103 -3.36 -17.53 -5.40
CA SER A 103 -4.77 -17.09 -5.35
C SER A 103 -5.40 -17.18 -6.74
N ARG A 104 -6.74 -17.10 -6.80
CA ARG A 104 -7.50 -16.95 -8.07
C ARG A 104 -7.85 -15.48 -8.37
N GLY A 105 -7.52 -14.56 -7.47
CA GLY A 105 -7.80 -13.13 -7.63
C GLY A 105 -6.61 -12.36 -8.17
N SER A 106 -6.87 -11.14 -8.62
CA SER A 106 -5.88 -10.13 -8.99
C SER A 106 -5.83 -8.99 -7.98
N ALA A 107 -4.77 -8.19 -8.06
CA ALA A 107 -4.62 -6.94 -7.31
C ALA A 107 -4.00 -5.85 -8.19
N ASN A 108 -4.24 -4.58 -7.87
CA ASN A 108 -3.57 -3.46 -8.53
C ASN A 108 -2.04 -3.48 -8.30
N LEU A 109 -1.61 -3.84 -7.11
CA LEU A 109 -0.19 -4.03 -6.77
C LEU A 109 0.05 -5.46 -6.29
N VAL A 110 1.05 -6.13 -6.85
CA VAL A 110 1.67 -7.33 -6.28
C VAL A 110 3.17 -7.11 -6.27
N MET A 111 3.79 -7.18 -5.09
CA MET A 111 5.22 -6.90 -4.94
C MET A 111 5.88 -7.83 -3.93
N ARG A 112 7.21 -7.98 -4.07
CA ARG A 112 8.04 -8.77 -3.16
C ARG A 112 8.97 -7.85 -2.38
N CYS A 113 8.93 -7.93 -1.05
CA CYS A 113 9.81 -7.17 -0.18
C CYS A 113 11.28 -7.48 -0.48
N LYS A 114 12.09 -6.47 -0.78
CA LYS A 114 13.52 -6.65 -1.13
C LYS A 114 14.34 -7.23 0.02
N PHE A 115 13.95 -6.97 1.27
CA PHE A 115 14.63 -7.46 2.46
C PHE A 115 14.20 -8.89 2.84
N CYS A 116 12.95 -9.08 3.28
CA CYS A 116 12.50 -10.38 3.81
C CYS A 116 11.92 -11.34 2.76
N LYS A 117 11.86 -10.92 1.49
CA LYS A 117 11.40 -11.71 0.34
C LYS A 117 9.95 -12.20 0.41
N ARG A 118 9.16 -11.70 1.35
CA ARG A 118 7.72 -11.98 1.43
C ARG A 118 6.97 -11.15 0.40
N GLU A 119 5.89 -11.73 -0.08
CA GLU A 119 5.00 -11.10 -1.05
C GLU A 119 3.90 -10.32 -0.33
N SER A 120 3.45 -9.25 -0.97
CA SER A 120 2.40 -8.35 -0.50
C SER A 120 1.59 -7.83 -1.68
N SER A 121 0.36 -7.41 -1.42
CA SER A 121 -0.54 -6.89 -2.45
C SER A 121 -1.36 -5.72 -1.93
N ALA A 122 -1.80 -4.87 -2.86
CA ALA A 122 -2.77 -3.81 -2.58
C ALA A 122 -3.81 -3.71 -3.71
N GLN A 123 -5.05 -3.44 -3.34
CA GLN A 123 -6.18 -3.34 -4.25
C GLN A 123 -7.00 -2.10 -3.90
N PHE A 124 -7.18 -1.19 -4.84
CA PHE A 124 -8.09 -0.06 -4.66
C PHE A 124 -9.53 -0.56 -4.54
N ASP A 125 -10.30 0.12 -3.70
CA ASP A 125 -11.74 -0.07 -3.64
C ASP A 125 -12.40 0.34 -4.97
N THR A 126 -13.51 -0.30 -5.29
CA THR A 126 -14.28 -0.02 -6.52
C THR A 126 -15.00 1.33 -6.47
N SER A 127 -15.07 1.95 -5.28
CA SER A 127 -15.63 3.30 -5.13
C SER A 127 -14.87 4.31 -5.99
N PRO A 128 -15.55 5.35 -6.51
CA PRO A 128 -14.88 6.42 -7.24
C PRO A 128 -13.80 7.10 -6.40
N VAL A 129 -12.70 7.49 -7.05
CA VAL A 129 -11.71 8.39 -6.44
C VAL A 129 -12.33 9.77 -6.34
N THR A 130 -12.08 10.44 -5.21
CA THR A 130 -12.42 11.85 -5.02
C THR A 130 -11.14 12.67 -5.20
N PRO A 131 -11.03 13.48 -6.27
CA PRO A 131 -9.91 14.42 -6.43
C PRO A 131 -9.84 15.40 -5.26
N TYR A 132 -8.63 15.88 -4.94
CA TYR A 132 -8.47 16.91 -3.92
C TYR A 132 -8.54 18.30 -4.56
N THR A 133 -9.60 19.02 -4.24
CA THR A 133 -9.96 20.29 -4.89
C THR A 133 -9.55 21.51 -4.06
N ILE A 134 -9.55 22.70 -4.67
CA ILE A 134 -9.19 23.96 -4.02
C ILE A 134 -10.09 24.30 -2.81
N GLU A 135 -11.34 23.86 -2.79
CA GLU A 135 -12.25 24.04 -1.65
C GLU A 135 -11.81 23.26 -0.40
N ASN A 136 -11.00 22.22 -0.60
CA ASN A 136 -10.43 21.42 0.47
C ASN A 136 -9.08 21.95 0.96
N SER A 137 -8.49 22.99 0.33
CA SER A 137 -7.18 23.53 0.69
C SER A 137 -7.05 23.76 2.20
N GLY A 138 -5.94 23.30 2.75
CA GLY A 138 -5.62 23.37 4.17
C GLY A 138 -6.38 22.39 5.08
N LYS A 139 -7.24 21.51 4.54
CA LYS A 139 -8.04 20.54 5.30
C LYS A 139 -7.80 19.12 4.81
N PHE A 140 -7.87 18.15 5.72
CA PHE A 140 -7.85 16.75 5.31
C PHE A 140 -9.15 16.37 4.61
N ALA A 141 -9.03 15.80 3.41
CA ALA A 141 -10.13 15.19 2.67
C ALA A 141 -9.78 13.74 2.28
N GLN A 142 -10.78 12.86 2.27
CA GLN A 142 -10.59 11.47 1.87
C GLN A 142 -10.60 11.35 0.35
N MET A 143 -9.56 10.77 -0.23
CA MET A 143 -9.45 10.60 -1.68
C MET A 143 -9.93 9.22 -2.14
N THR A 144 -9.49 8.16 -1.44
CA THR A 144 -9.77 6.79 -1.84
C THR A 144 -9.57 5.81 -0.69
N THR A 145 -9.99 4.55 -0.86
CA THR A 145 -9.76 3.45 0.08
C THR A 145 -9.00 2.33 -0.61
N ILE A 146 -8.02 1.75 0.08
CA ILE A 146 -7.15 0.70 -0.45
C ILE A 146 -7.12 -0.48 0.52
N GLU A 147 -7.35 -1.69 0.00
CA GLU A 147 -7.19 -2.94 0.74
C GLU A 147 -5.77 -3.49 0.56
N CYS A 148 -5.05 -3.65 1.66
CA CYS A 148 -3.67 -4.10 1.69
C CYS A 148 -3.53 -5.48 2.36
N ARG A 149 -2.53 -6.25 1.91
CA ARG A 149 -2.08 -7.50 2.51
C ARG A 149 -0.55 -7.56 2.52
N GLY A 150 0.05 -7.77 3.70
CA GLY A 150 1.51 -7.90 3.84
C GLY A 150 2.31 -6.58 3.70
N LEU A 151 1.63 -5.46 3.43
CA LEU A 151 2.18 -4.11 3.38
C LEU A 151 1.20 -3.10 3.98
N GLU A 152 1.71 -1.92 4.31
CA GLU A 152 0.92 -0.71 4.60
C GLU A 152 1.52 0.48 3.85
N PHE A 153 0.68 1.42 3.44
CA PHE A 153 1.12 2.70 2.90
C PHE A 153 1.38 3.66 4.05
N ILE A 154 2.46 4.43 3.93
CA ILE A 154 2.89 5.35 4.99
C ILE A 154 3.00 6.79 4.50
N ASP A 155 3.04 7.00 3.19
CA ASP A 155 3.09 8.32 2.58
C ASP A 155 2.54 8.28 1.14
N PHE A 156 2.15 9.43 0.61
CA PHE A 156 1.59 9.60 -0.72
C PHE A 156 2.07 10.90 -1.36
N GLU A 157 2.52 10.82 -2.61
CA GLU A 157 2.99 11.96 -3.40
C GLU A 157 2.13 12.10 -4.68
N PRO A 158 1.31 13.15 -4.80
CA PRO A 158 0.61 13.42 -6.05
C PRO A 158 1.58 13.98 -7.10
N ARG A 159 1.33 13.65 -8.37
CA ARG A 159 2.17 14.06 -9.51
C ARG A 159 1.40 14.75 -10.63
N ALA A 160 0.12 15.02 -10.42
CA ALA A 160 -0.68 15.77 -11.39
C ALA A 160 -1.76 16.62 -10.71
N THR A 161 -2.04 17.77 -11.31
CA THR A 161 -3.09 18.72 -10.91
C THR A 161 -3.59 19.50 -12.12
N VAL A 162 -4.64 20.30 -11.94
CA VAL A 162 -5.23 21.14 -13.00
C VAL A 162 -5.28 22.60 -12.55
N GLY A 163 -4.96 23.54 -13.43
CA GLY A 163 -5.15 24.97 -13.20
C GLY A 163 -6.63 25.32 -13.05
N THR A 164 -6.98 26.06 -11.98
CA THR A 164 -8.37 26.24 -11.52
C THR A 164 -9.27 26.86 -12.58
N ASP A 165 -8.82 27.93 -13.23
CA ASP A 165 -9.62 28.68 -14.21
C ASP A 165 -9.30 28.29 -15.66
N SER A 166 -8.05 27.90 -15.91
CA SER A 166 -7.54 27.63 -17.25
C SER A 166 -7.83 26.20 -17.73
N GLY A 167 -7.99 25.26 -16.80
CA GLY A 167 -7.99 23.82 -17.10
C GLY A 167 -6.65 23.29 -17.60
N THR A 168 -5.55 24.04 -17.46
CA THR A 168 -4.20 23.60 -17.82
C THR A 168 -3.83 22.38 -16.98
N LYS A 169 -3.40 21.29 -17.62
CA LYS A 169 -2.95 20.10 -16.90
C LYS A 169 -1.48 20.24 -16.57
N PHE A 170 -1.14 20.02 -15.32
CA PHE A 170 0.23 19.92 -14.84
C PHE A 170 0.48 18.46 -14.49
N GLU A 171 1.47 17.87 -15.13
CA GLU A 171 1.92 16.49 -14.95
C GLU A 171 3.37 16.51 -14.47
N ASP A 172 3.89 15.36 -14.00
CA ASP A 172 5.25 15.22 -13.47
C ASP A 172 5.60 16.20 -12.32
N ILE A 173 4.60 16.55 -11.50
CA ILE A 173 4.81 17.37 -10.29
C ILE A 173 5.81 16.65 -9.37
N ASP A 174 6.87 17.36 -8.99
CA ASP A 174 7.90 16.90 -8.06
C ASP A 174 7.79 17.68 -6.74
N LEU A 175 7.58 16.94 -5.65
CA LEU A 175 7.44 17.47 -4.28
C LEU A 175 8.62 17.06 -3.40
N THR A 176 9.78 16.71 -3.99
CA THR A 176 10.97 16.27 -3.25
C THR A 176 11.42 17.28 -2.18
N ASP A 177 11.25 18.58 -2.44
CA ASP A 177 11.60 19.66 -1.52
C ASP A 177 10.45 20.06 -0.57
N GLY A 178 9.28 19.45 -0.71
CA GLY A 178 8.07 19.66 0.10
C GLY A 178 7.05 20.62 -0.50
N ASP A 179 7.41 21.33 -1.57
CA ASP A 179 6.56 22.23 -2.33
C ASP A 179 6.83 22.14 -3.83
N TRP A 180 5.85 22.56 -4.62
CA TRP A 180 5.92 22.68 -6.07
C TRP A 180 5.30 24.00 -6.50
N ALA A 181 5.92 24.68 -7.45
CA ALA A 181 5.40 25.91 -8.04
C ALA A 181 5.75 25.99 -9.53
N GLU A 182 4.80 26.48 -10.33
CA GLU A 182 4.97 26.76 -11.75
C GLU A 182 4.17 28.01 -12.15
N TYR A 183 4.11 28.32 -13.44
CA TYR A 183 3.33 29.43 -13.97
C TYR A 183 2.35 28.92 -15.03
N ASP A 184 1.06 29.19 -14.82
CA ASP A 184 0.03 28.84 -15.80
C ASP A 184 0.00 29.90 -16.90
N GLU A 185 0.65 29.62 -18.03
CA GLU A 185 0.70 30.55 -19.17
C GLU A 185 -0.70 30.91 -19.70
N LYS A 186 -1.64 29.96 -19.65
CA LYS A 186 -3.00 30.16 -20.14
C LYS A 186 -3.84 30.99 -19.15
N GLY A 187 -3.62 30.80 -17.86
CA GLY A 187 -4.25 31.58 -16.78
C GLY A 187 -3.58 32.95 -16.55
N GLY A 188 -2.30 33.09 -16.89
CA GLY A 188 -1.51 34.28 -16.60
C GLY A 188 -1.21 34.48 -15.11
N ILE A 189 -1.09 33.40 -14.34
CA ILE A 189 -0.97 33.41 -12.88
C ILE A 189 0.01 32.33 -12.38
N PRO A 190 0.68 32.53 -11.23
CA PRO A 190 1.45 31.47 -10.58
C PRO A 190 0.54 30.37 -10.08
N VAL A 191 1.05 29.14 -10.04
CA VAL A 191 0.37 27.95 -9.53
C VAL A 191 1.27 27.22 -8.54
N GLY A 192 0.70 26.53 -7.56
CA GLY A 192 1.52 25.81 -6.59
C GLY A 192 0.78 24.85 -5.67
N ILE A 193 1.55 23.93 -5.09
CA ILE A 193 1.14 22.96 -4.06
C ILE A 193 2.19 22.98 -2.96
N SER A 194 1.78 23.14 -1.70
CA SER A 194 2.70 23.14 -0.56
C SER A 194 2.07 22.47 0.67
N GLU A 195 2.87 22.30 1.73
CA GLU A 195 2.44 21.69 3.01
C GLU A 195 1.74 20.33 2.85
N VAL A 196 2.24 19.50 1.93
CA VAL A 196 1.64 18.22 1.59
C VAL A 196 1.72 17.24 2.77
N GLN A 197 0.57 16.65 3.10
CA GLN A 197 0.43 15.67 4.18
C GLN A 197 -0.51 14.54 3.75
N ALA A 198 -0.08 13.31 4.01
CA ALA A 198 -0.89 12.11 3.80
C ALA A 198 -1.09 11.35 5.12
N GLU A 199 -2.32 10.98 5.41
CA GLU A 199 -2.68 10.10 6.52
C GLU A 199 -3.43 8.86 6.02
N PHE A 200 -3.14 7.71 6.62
CA PHE A 200 -3.84 6.45 6.33
C PHE A 200 -4.60 5.97 7.58
N LYS A 201 -5.93 5.91 7.49
CA LYS A 201 -6.80 5.48 8.60
C LYS A 201 -7.46 4.14 8.29
N ARG A 202 -7.51 3.26 9.29
CA ARG A 202 -8.20 1.97 9.17
C ARG A 202 -9.70 2.18 9.06
N VAL A 203 -10.34 1.47 8.14
CA VAL A 203 -11.79 1.49 7.90
C VAL A 203 -12.39 0.09 7.83
#